data_AF-A0A7Y1URE2-F1
#
_entry.id   AF-A0A7Y1URE2-F1
#
_cell.length_a   1.000
_cell.length_b   1.000
_cell.length_c   1.000
_cell.angle_alpha   90.00
_cell.angle_beta   90.00
_cell.angle_gamma   90.00
#
_symmetry.space_group_name_H-M   'P 1'
#
loop_
_entity.id
_entity.type
_entity.pdbx_description
1 polymer ?
#
loop_
_entity_poly.entity_id
_entity_poly.type
_entity_poly.pdbx_seq_one_letter_code
_entity_poly.pdbx_strand_id
1 'polypeptide(L)'
;MPLYMDVHPGLGDATPEDVAEAHLHDLQIQDEYGVRFLSYWFSDPEGKAFCLVEAPDVASMTACHKAAHGLMPHEVIEVGAPTLEQFMGYTEVDENDRVITDGQPDTALRAIMFTDIEGSTAISTSQGDDVAVELVKRHDRVVRAALEDCGGRIVKHTGDGMFVSFTS
;
A
#
# COMPACT_ATOMS: atom_id res chain seq x y z
N MET A 1 -11.94 3.58 11.25
CA MET A 1 -10.91 3.28 12.28
C MET A 1 -9.53 3.49 11.64
N PRO A 2 -8.42 3.59 12.38
CA PRO A 2 -7.09 3.67 11.76
C PRO A 2 -6.74 2.38 11.00
N LEU A 3 -5.81 2.52 10.05
CA LEU A 3 -5.25 1.39 9.30
C LEU A 3 -3.83 1.12 9.79
N TYR A 4 -3.52 -0.16 9.88
CA TYR A 4 -2.20 -0.65 10.26
C TYR A 4 -1.70 -1.63 9.21
N MET A 5 -0.42 -1.52 8.87
CA MET A 5 0.34 -2.56 8.20
C MET A 5 1.18 -3.25 9.26
N ASP A 6 0.97 -4.53 9.47
CA ASP A 6 1.89 -5.32 10.26
C ASP A 6 2.89 -6.09 9.40
N VAL A 7 3.97 -6.52 10.04
CA VAL A 7 5.06 -7.25 9.40
C VAL A 7 5.45 -8.46 10.23
N HIS A 8 5.47 -9.61 9.57
CA HIS A 8 5.88 -10.90 10.08
C HIS A 8 7.14 -11.36 9.34
N PRO A 9 8.33 -10.91 9.76
CA PRO A 9 9.57 -11.37 9.16
C PRO A 9 9.95 -12.76 9.67
N GLY A 10 10.76 -13.48 8.89
CA GLY A 10 11.45 -14.69 9.35
C GLY A 10 10.53 -15.88 9.55
N LEU A 11 9.52 -16.04 8.67
CA LEU A 11 8.58 -17.16 8.68
C LEU A 11 9.19 -18.50 8.22
N GLY A 12 10.50 -18.54 7.96
CA GLY A 12 11.22 -19.78 7.69
C GLY A 12 10.78 -20.42 6.38
N ASP A 13 10.29 -21.66 6.47
CA ASP A 13 9.80 -22.50 5.38
C ASP A 13 8.29 -22.36 5.13
N ALA A 14 7.64 -21.33 5.70
CA ALA A 14 6.25 -21.03 5.44
C ALA A 14 5.97 -20.88 3.94
N THR A 15 4.88 -21.47 3.50
CA THR A 15 4.40 -21.42 2.12
C THR A 15 3.33 -20.33 1.95
N PRO A 16 3.04 -19.90 0.70
CA PRO A 16 1.90 -19.03 0.42
C PRO A 16 0.57 -19.59 0.95
N GLU A 17 0.41 -20.91 0.97
CA GLU A 17 -0.76 -21.61 1.51
C GLU A 17 -0.84 -21.47 3.04
N ASP A 18 0.27 -21.62 3.76
CA ASP A 18 0.31 -21.47 5.22
C ASP A 18 -0.11 -20.04 5.64
N VAL A 19 0.35 -19.02 4.91
CA VAL A 19 0.00 -17.62 5.19
C VAL A 19 -1.47 -17.35 4.86
N ALA A 20 -2.00 -17.93 3.78
CA ALA A 20 -3.41 -17.82 3.45
C ALA A 20 -4.30 -18.48 4.52
N GLU A 21 -3.92 -19.66 5.02
CA GLU A 21 -4.65 -20.33 6.10
C GLU A 21 -4.63 -19.51 7.39
N ALA A 22 -3.48 -18.91 7.75
CA ALA A 22 -3.37 -18.02 8.90
C ALA A 22 -4.32 -16.81 8.78
N HIS A 23 -4.34 -16.16 7.62
CA HIS A 23 -5.25 -15.03 7.34
C HIS A 23 -6.72 -15.45 7.40
N LEU A 24 -7.07 -16.63 6.89
CA LEU A 24 -8.44 -17.16 7.01
C LEU A 24 -8.85 -17.39 8.46
N HIS A 25 -7.93 -17.81 9.35
CA HIS A 25 -8.20 -17.91 10.78
C HIS A 25 -8.39 -16.54 11.43
N ASP A 26 -7.64 -15.52 11.02
CA ASP A 26 -7.86 -14.15 11.47
C ASP A 26 -9.26 -13.66 11.10
N LEU A 27 -9.68 -13.85 9.84
CA LEU A 27 -10.99 -13.45 9.35
C LEU A 27 -12.15 -14.11 10.11
N GLN A 28 -11.98 -15.34 10.62
CA GLN A 28 -13.01 -16.07 11.35
C GLN A 28 -13.34 -15.44 12.71
N ILE A 29 -12.36 -14.79 13.37
CA ILE A 29 -12.52 -14.28 14.73
C ILE A 29 -12.43 -12.74 14.82
N GLN A 30 -12.13 -12.05 13.71
CA GLN A 30 -11.88 -10.60 13.68
C GLN A 30 -13.00 -9.76 14.32
N ASP A 31 -14.25 -10.16 14.14
CA ASP A 31 -15.43 -9.46 14.68
C ASP A 31 -15.44 -9.45 16.22
N GLU A 32 -14.89 -10.48 16.87
CA GLU A 32 -14.78 -10.57 18.33
C GLU A 32 -13.82 -9.52 18.90
N TYR A 33 -12.86 -9.08 18.09
CA TYR A 33 -11.84 -8.08 18.45
C TYR A 33 -12.16 -6.68 17.90
N GLY A 34 -13.25 -6.54 17.13
CA GLY A 34 -13.61 -5.29 16.46
C GLY A 34 -12.57 -4.84 15.44
N VAL A 35 -11.84 -5.78 14.83
CA VAL A 35 -10.85 -5.52 13.79
C VAL A 35 -11.36 -6.02 12.45
N ARG A 36 -10.76 -5.54 11.37
CA ARG A 36 -11.09 -5.95 10.01
C ARG A 36 -9.81 -6.15 9.20
N PHE A 37 -9.49 -7.39 8.88
CA PHE A 37 -8.40 -7.71 7.97
C PHE A 37 -8.82 -7.37 6.55
N LEU A 38 -7.98 -6.65 5.82
CA LEU A 38 -8.30 -6.09 4.50
C LEU A 38 -7.60 -6.80 3.36
N SER A 39 -6.35 -7.21 3.59
CA SER A 39 -5.51 -7.87 2.61
C SER A 39 -4.27 -8.41 3.31
N TYR A 40 -3.59 -9.36 2.67
CA TYR A 40 -2.28 -9.83 3.06
C TYR A 40 -1.36 -9.99 1.85
N TRP A 41 -0.05 -10.05 2.12
CA TRP A 41 0.98 -10.31 1.12
C TRP A 41 2.05 -11.20 1.69
N PHE A 42 2.64 -12.04 0.85
CA PHE A 42 3.76 -12.91 1.22
C PHE A 42 4.91 -12.76 0.23
N SER A 43 6.11 -12.51 0.75
CA SER A 43 7.37 -12.43 0.01
C SER A 43 8.07 -13.79 0.07
N ASP A 44 7.95 -14.56 -1.01
CA ASP A 44 8.66 -15.81 -1.25
C ASP A 44 9.85 -15.53 -2.19
N PRO A 45 11.11 -15.88 -1.84
CA PRO A 45 11.54 -16.76 -0.75
C PRO A 45 12.03 -16.05 0.53
N GLU A 46 11.83 -14.74 0.69
CA GLU A 46 12.33 -14.01 1.86
C GLU A 46 11.62 -14.40 3.17
N GLY A 47 10.49 -15.11 3.10
CA GLY A 47 9.74 -15.59 4.27
C GLY A 47 9.19 -14.43 5.10
N LYS A 48 8.56 -13.46 4.45
CA LYS A 48 7.94 -12.29 5.11
C LYS A 48 6.48 -12.17 4.73
N ALA A 49 5.60 -12.06 5.72
CA ALA A 49 4.20 -11.71 5.50
C ALA A 49 3.88 -10.30 5.99
N PHE A 50 2.87 -9.70 5.37
CA PHE A 50 2.35 -8.38 5.67
C PHE A 50 0.83 -8.45 5.71
N CYS A 51 0.19 -7.95 6.75
CA CYS A 51 -1.26 -7.84 6.79
C CYS A 51 -1.68 -6.36 6.88
N LEU A 52 -2.68 -5.99 6.10
CA LEU A 52 -3.34 -4.70 6.20
C LEU A 52 -4.61 -4.86 7.04
N VAL A 53 -4.70 -4.13 8.13
CA VAL A 53 -5.77 -4.27 9.12
C VAL A 53 -6.36 -2.92 9.47
N GLU A 54 -7.68 -2.82 9.46
CA GLU A 54 -8.40 -1.73 10.11
C GLU A 54 -8.72 -2.14 11.55
N ALA A 55 -8.24 -1.40 12.54
CA ALA A 55 -8.40 -1.76 13.95
C ALA A 55 -8.59 -0.50 14.81
N PRO A 56 -9.22 -0.59 16.00
CA PRO A 56 -9.31 0.53 16.93
C PRO A 56 -7.93 0.91 17.50
N ASP A 57 -7.06 -0.08 17.71
CA ASP A 57 -5.69 0.06 18.17
C ASP A 57 -4.85 -1.18 17.82
N VAL A 58 -3.51 -1.04 17.96
CA VAL A 58 -2.54 -2.11 17.71
C VAL A 58 -2.77 -3.33 18.63
N ALA A 59 -3.25 -3.10 19.86
CA ALA A 59 -3.45 -4.17 20.83
C ALA A 59 -4.57 -5.13 20.40
N SER A 60 -5.64 -4.59 19.81
CA SER A 60 -6.81 -5.35 19.35
C SER A 60 -6.45 -6.26 18.18
N MET A 61 -5.73 -5.75 17.17
CA MET A 61 -5.27 -6.59 16.05
C MET A 61 -4.23 -7.64 16.48
N THR A 62 -3.32 -7.28 17.39
CA THR A 62 -2.33 -8.23 17.92
C THR A 62 -3.00 -9.35 18.73
N ALA A 63 -4.05 -9.00 19.48
CA ALA A 63 -4.83 -9.98 20.24
C ALA A 63 -5.59 -10.94 19.32
N CYS A 64 -6.12 -10.45 18.20
CA CYS A 64 -6.75 -11.26 17.16
C CYS A 64 -5.76 -12.28 16.57
N HIS A 65 -4.64 -11.83 16.02
CA HIS A 65 -3.59 -12.71 15.48
C HIS A 65 -3.13 -13.78 16.48
N LYS A 66 -2.91 -13.37 17.73
CA LYS A 66 -2.51 -14.28 18.80
C LYS A 66 -3.57 -15.36 19.08
N ALA A 67 -4.85 -15.01 19.01
CA ALA A 67 -5.94 -15.96 19.22
C ALA A 67 -6.19 -16.85 18.00
N ALA A 68 -6.00 -16.32 16.79
CA ALA A 68 -6.23 -17.01 15.53
C ALA A 68 -5.19 -18.11 15.27
N HIS A 69 -3.90 -17.75 15.31
CA HIS A 69 -2.80 -18.65 14.94
C HIS A 69 -1.56 -18.52 15.83
N GLY A 70 -1.60 -17.66 16.85
CA GLY A 70 -0.54 -17.56 17.87
C GLY A 70 0.71 -16.79 17.45
N LEU A 71 0.83 -16.38 16.18
CA LEU A 71 1.91 -15.51 15.73
C LEU A 71 1.51 -14.07 16.00
N MET A 72 2.42 -13.28 16.55
CA MET A 72 2.22 -11.85 16.71
C MET A 72 3.08 -11.10 15.71
N PRO A 73 2.63 -9.93 15.23
CA PRO A 73 3.45 -9.11 14.36
C PRO A 73 4.68 -8.60 15.11
N HIS A 74 5.80 -8.51 14.40
CA HIS A 74 7.04 -7.98 14.97
C HIS A 74 7.13 -6.47 14.86
N GLU A 75 6.49 -5.92 13.82
CA GLU A 75 6.42 -4.50 13.54
C GLU A 75 4.98 -4.16 13.13
N VAL A 76 4.48 -3.00 13.57
CA VAL A 76 3.17 -2.48 13.20
C VAL A 76 3.33 -1.01 12.87
N ILE A 77 2.88 -0.62 11.68
CA ILE A 77 3.01 0.73 11.12
C ILE A 77 1.61 1.25 10.86
N GLU A 78 1.25 2.41 11.42
CA GLU A 78 0.01 3.09 11.04
C GLU A 78 0.14 3.65 9.62
N VAL A 79 -0.82 3.35 8.75
CA VAL A 79 -0.81 3.74 7.33
C VAL A 79 -1.98 4.66 6.99
N GLY A 80 -1.73 5.64 6.13
CA GLY A 80 -2.76 6.57 5.66
C GLY A 80 -3.62 5.96 4.56
N ALA A 81 -4.95 5.88 4.79
CA ALA A 81 -5.92 5.24 3.91
C ALA A 81 -5.88 5.65 2.42
N PRO A 82 -5.99 6.94 2.03
CA PRO A 82 -6.00 7.29 0.60
C PRO A 82 -4.69 6.92 -0.11
N THR A 83 -3.56 6.97 0.61
CA THR A 83 -2.25 6.66 0.04
C THR A 83 -2.14 5.20 -0.35
N LEU A 84 -2.63 4.28 0.49
CA LEU A 84 -2.43 2.85 0.26
C LEU A 84 -3.31 2.34 -0.90
N GLU A 85 -4.57 2.76 -0.97
CA GLU A 85 -5.44 2.40 -2.08
C GLU A 85 -4.92 2.93 -3.41
N GLN A 86 -4.47 4.20 -3.43
CA GLN A 86 -3.87 4.80 -4.62
C GLN A 86 -2.53 4.14 -4.99
N PHE A 87 -1.78 3.66 -4.01
CA PHE A 87 -0.51 2.98 -4.22
C PHE A 87 -0.71 1.56 -4.76
N MET A 88 -1.57 0.76 -4.10
CA MET A 88 -1.78 -0.65 -4.41
C MET A 88 -2.73 -0.86 -5.58
N GLY A 89 -3.83 -0.09 -5.67
CA GLY A 89 -4.73 -0.13 -6.82
C GLY A 89 -5.74 -1.26 -6.82
N TYR A 90 -6.38 -1.50 -5.67
CA TYR A 90 -7.11 -2.73 -5.41
C TYR A 90 -8.14 -3.10 -6.48
N THR A 91 -8.08 -4.38 -6.82
CA THR A 91 -9.01 -5.12 -7.66
C THR A 91 -9.53 -6.31 -6.84
N GLU A 92 -10.39 -7.13 -7.45
CA GLU A 92 -11.17 -8.20 -6.79
C GLU A 92 -10.32 -9.15 -5.94
N VAL A 93 -10.93 -9.81 -4.95
CA VAL A 93 -10.26 -10.86 -4.16
C VAL A 93 -10.81 -12.25 -4.51
N ASP A 94 -9.99 -13.29 -4.35
CA ASP A 94 -10.42 -14.69 -4.50
C ASP A 94 -11.03 -15.28 -3.22
N GLU A 95 -11.31 -16.58 -3.22
CA GLU A 95 -11.88 -17.31 -2.07
C GLU A 95 -10.95 -17.38 -0.85
N ASN A 96 -9.66 -17.09 -1.01
CA ASN A 96 -8.65 -17.04 0.05
C ASN A 96 -8.26 -15.60 0.40
N ASP A 97 -9.10 -14.62 0.02
CA ASP A 97 -8.90 -13.18 0.24
C ASP A 97 -7.60 -12.63 -0.39
N ARG A 98 -7.08 -13.30 -1.43
CA ARG A 98 -5.91 -12.83 -2.21
C ARG A 98 -6.37 -11.80 -3.22
N VAL A 99 -5.65 -10.68 -3.33
CA VAL A 99 -5.90 -9.69 -4.38
C VAL A 99 -5.62 -10.31 -5.75
N ILE A 100 -6.57 -10.16 -6.67
CA ILE A 100 -6.52 -10.65 -8.05
C ILE A 100 -6.53 -9.47 -9.01
N THR A 101 -5.58 -9.46 -9.94
CA THR A 101 -5.48 -8.49 -11.03
C THR A 101 -5.38 -9.25 -12.36
N ASP A 102 -6.20 -8.88 -13.34
CA ASP A 102 -6.28 -9.53 -14.66
C ASP A 102 -6.43 -11.07 -14.60
N GLY A 103 -7.17 -11.55 -13.60
CA GLY A 103 -7.43 -12.97 -13.38
C GLY A 103 -6.26 -13.78 -12.84
N GLN A 104 -5.21 -13.13 -12.35
CA GLN A 104 -4.07 -13.75 -11.67
C GLN A 104 -3.85 -13.11 -10.28
N PRO A 105 -3.24 -13.83 -9.32
CA PRO A 105 -2.84 -13.23 -8.04
C PRO A 105 -1.93 -12.03 -8.26
N ASP A 106 -2.29 -10.91 -7.65
CA ASP A 106 -1.47 -9.69 -7.64
C ASP A 106 -0.17 -9.97 -6.89
N THR A 107 0.96 -9.76 -7.57
CA THR A 107 2.29 -9.94 -6.97
C THR A 107 2.61 -8.92 -5.89
N ALA A 108 1.79 -7.85 -5.79
CA ALA A 108 2.04 -6.67 -4.97
C ALA A 108 3.35 -5.94 -5.28
N LEU A 109 4.04 -6.32 -6.36
CA LEU A 109 5.21 -5.63 -6.85
C LEU A 109 4.75 -4.32 -7.49
N ARG A 110 5.33 -3.21 -7.04
CA ARG A 110 5.07 -1.87 -7.57
C ARG A 110 6.35 -1.20 -7.99
N ALA A 111 6.37 -0.64 -9.20
CA ALA A 111 7.41 0.30 -9.59
C ALA A 111 6.96 1.71 -9.18
N ILE A 112 7.89 2.47 -8.59
CA ILE A 112 7.61 3.81 -8.06
C ILE A 112 8.38 4.85 -8.88
N MET A 113 7.70 5.91 -9.27
CA MET A 113 8.32 7.09 -9.88
C MET A 113 8.03 8.33 -9.06
N PHE A 114 9.06 9.13 -8.86
CA PHE A 114 8.93 10.49 -8.34
C PHE A 114 9.39 11.47 -9.41
N THR A 115 8.67 12.57 -9.55
CA THR A 115 9.11 13.73 -10.34
C THR A 115 9.36 14.92 -9.44
N ASP A 116 10.20 15.84 -9.89
CA ASP A 116 10.57 17.08 -9.19
C ASP A 116 10.93 18.14 -10.24
N ILE A 117 10.67 19.41 -9.94
CA ILE A 117 11.08 20.53 -10.79
C ILE A 117 12.32 21.17 -10.16
N GLU A 118 13.48 20.86 -10.72
CA GLU A 118 14.75 21.41 -10.23
C GLU A 118 14.70 22.95 -10.19
N GLY A 119 14.98 23.51 -9.01
CA GLY A 119 15.03 24.96 -8.81
C GLY A 119 13.67 25.65 -8.68
N SER A 120 12.56 24.92 -8.54
CA SER A 120 11.20 25.45 -8.35
C SER A 120 11.11 26.53 -7.26
N THR A 121 11.75 26.28 -6.11
CA THR A 121 11.78 27.21 -4.96
C THR A 121 12.44 28.55 -5.34
N ALA A 122 13.53 28.49 -6.10
CA ALA A 122 14.22 29.69 -6.56
C ALA A 122 13.38 30.45 -7.60
N ILE A 123 12.64 29.74 -8.46
CA ILE A 123 11.74 30.33 -9.44
C ILE A 123 10.57 31.04 -8.74
N SER A 124 9.90 30.40 -7.77
CA SER A 124 8.84 31.04 -6.98
C SER A 124 9.34 32.30 -6.27
N THR A 125 10.55 32.25 -5.69
CA THR A 125 11.12 33.40 -4.97
C THR A 125 11.48 34.56 -5.91
N SER A 126 12.07 34.27 -7.08
CA SER A 126 12.62 35.29 -7.98
C SER A 126 11.62 35.83 -9.00
N GLN A 127 10.66 35.01 -9.42
CA GLN A 127 9.71 35.32 -10.49
C GLN A 127 8.26 35.41 -10.01
N GLY A 128 8.00 35.09 -8.73
CA GLY A 128 6.69 35.15 -8.13
C GLY A 128 5.85 33.88 -8.35
N ASP A 129 4.78 33.79 -7.57
CA ASP A 129 3.96 32.58 -7.48
C ASP A 129 3.21 32.26 -8.77
N ASP A 130 2.75 33.26 -9.52
CA ASP A 130 2.03 33.03 -10.79
C ASP A 130 2.88 32.26 -11.81
N VAL A 131 4.18 32.59 -11.90
CA VAL A 131 5.12 31.91 -12.80
C VAL A 131 5.39 30.49 -12.31
N ALA A 132 5.59 30.30 -11.01
CA ALA A 132 5.80 28.99 -10.42
C ALA A 132 4.59 28.07 -10.61
N VAL A 133 3.38 28.59 -10.41
CA VAL A 133 2.12 27.85 -10.62
C VAL A 133 1.97 27.43 -12.09
N GLU A 134 2.30 28.28 -13.06
CA GLU A 134 2.21 27.88 -14.47
C GLU A 134 3.28 26.83 -14.84
N LEU A 135 4.47 26.90 -14.23
CA LEU A 135 5.50 25.88 -14.41
C LEU A 135 5.05 24.52 -13.87
N VAL A 136 4.47 24.48 -12.66
CA VAL A 136 3.90 23.25 -12.08
C VAL A 136 2.76 22.72 -12.96
N LYS A 137 1.84 23.57 -13.41
CA LYS A 137 0.77 23.15 -14.34
C LYS A 137 1.31 22.55 -15.63
N ARG A 138 2.40 23.10 -16.18
CA ARG A 138 3.03 22.56 -17.39
C ARG A 138 3.67 21.21 -17.11
N HIS A 139 4.41 21.08 -16.02
CA HIS A 139 4.96 19.79 -15.56
C HIS A 139 3.83 18.75 -15.44
N ASP A 140 2.74 19.11 -14.76
CA ASP A 140 1.63 18.19 -14.51
C ASP A 140 0.96 17.70 -15.79
N ARG A 141 0.81 18.58 -16.78
CA ARG A 141 0.29 18.20 -18.10
C ARG A 141 1.20 17.19 -18.81
N VAL A 142 2.52 17.39 -18.76
CA VAL A 142 3.49 16.48 -19.40
C VAL A 142 3.49 15.12 -18.72
N VAL A 143 3.54 15.09 -17.39
CA VAL A 143 3.54 13.83 -16.63
C VAL A 143 2.23 13.08 -16.89
N ARG A 144 1.06 13.72 -16.75
CA ARG A 144 -0.24 13.08 -16.99
C ARG A 144 -0.36 12.48 -18.38
N ALA A 145 0.03 13.22 -19.42
CA ALA A 145 0.01 12.71 -20.79
C ALA A 145 0.89 11.45 -20.95
N ALA A 146 2.07 11.41 -20.32
CA ALA A 146 2.92 10.22 -20.35
C ALA A 146 2.33 9.03 -19.57
N LEU A 147 1.58 9.29 -18.49
CA LEU A 147 0.97 8.23 -17.69
C LEU A 147 -0.24 7.57 -18.37
N GLU A 148 -0.98 8.32 -19.20
CA GLU A 148 -2.13 7.80 -19.97
C GLU A 148 -1.72 6.59 -20.85
N ASP A 149 -0.53 6.64 -21.44
CA ASP A 149 -0.02 5.56 -22.31
C ASP A 149 0.69 4.44 -21.54
N CYS A 150 1.17 4.70 -20.32
CA CYS A 150 2.02 3.80 -19.54
C CYS A 150 1.32 3.13 -18.36
N GLY A 151 0.05 3.41 -18.11
CA GLY A 151 -0.74 2.77 -17.04
C GLY A 151 -0.34 3.18 -15.61
N GLY A 152 0.28 4.34 -15.44
CA GLY A 152 0.71 4.80 -14.10
C GLY A 152 -0.40 5.51 -13.33
N ARG A 153 -0.44 5.27 -12.01
CA ARG A 153 -1.40 5.91 -11.09
C ARG A 153 -0.71 6.97 -10.25
N ILE A 154 -1.20 8.22 -10.35
CA ILE A 154 -0.74 9.29 -9.47
C ILE A 154 -1.26 8.99 -8.06
N VAL A 155 -0.33 8.77 -7.12
CA VAL A 155 -0.64 8.58 -5.70
C VAL A 155 -0.87 9.94 -5.05
N LYS A 156 0.09 10.86 -5.18
CA LYS A 156 -0.09 12.22 -4.67
C LYS A 156 0.79 13.23 -5.38
N HIS A 157 0.42 14.50 -5.23
CA HIS A 157 1.31 15.61 -5.54
C HIS A 157 2.25 15.86 -4.36
N THR A 158 3.49 16.25 -4.65
CA THR A 158 4.51 16.63 -3.66
C THR A 158 4.85 18.12 -3.68
N GLY A 159 3.95 18.93 -4.24
CA GLY A 159 4.14 20.37 -4.46
C GLY A 159 4.44 20.62 -5.94
N ASP A 160 5.71 20.59 -6.30
CA ASP A 160 6.23 20.72 -7.67
C ASP A 160 6.44 19.38 -8.38
N GLY A 161 6.24 18.28 -7.66
CA GLY A 161 6.42 16.93 -8.15
C GLY A 161 5.18 16.04 -8.03
N MET A 162 5.33 14.81 -8.51
CA MET A 162 4.34 13.74 -8.38
C MET A 162 4.97 12.46 -7.86
N PHE A 163 4.25 11.75 -7.00
CA PHE A 163 4.48 10.35 -6.66
C PHE A 163 3.52 9.49 -7.49
N VAL A 164 4.07 8.60 -8.30
CA VAL A 164 3.34 7.69 -9.18
C VAL A 164 3.69 6.24 -8.84
N SER A 165 2.69 5.36 -8.87
CA SER A 165 2.81 3.91 -8.72
C SER A 165 2.41 3.21 -10.01
N PHE A 166 3.10 2.12 -10.35
CA PHE A 166 2.81 1.26 -11.48
C PHE A 166 2.70 -0.20 -10.99
N THR A 167 1.69 -0.91 -11.44
CA THR A 167 1.61 -2.38 -11.29
C THR A 167 2.65 -3.02 -12.20
N SER A 168 3.40 -4.00 -11.67
CA SER A 168 4.40 -4.75 -12.44
C SER A 168 3.77 -5.83 -13.31
#